data_AF-A0A1K1NWW4-F1
#
_entry.id   AF-A0A1K1NWW4-F1
#
_cell.length_a   1.000
_cell.length_b   1.000
_cell.length_c   1.000
_cell.angle_alpha   90.00
_cell.angle_beta   90.00
_cell.angle_gamma   90.00
#
_symmetry.space_group_name_H-M   'P 1'
#
loop_
_entity.id
_entity.type
_entity.pdbx_description
1 polymer ?
#
loop_
_entity_poly.entity_id
_entity_poly.type
_entity_poly.pdbx_seq_one_letter_code
_entity_poly.pdbx_strand_id
1 'polypeptide(L)'
;MTINKNEITAKVSQISSLYQLLDSKEQLGEPCLLLIYTDSSTVLGADDSEKSAVKAFLSDAQFMSAIVSEGEPSEELRAAADMCIKAEEADEFVEKIFKDKTKKQIQEINTCFIAARKAPAEKVLELESRAFYRLMADKNGGGANE
;
A
#
# COMPACT_ATOMS: atom_id res chain seq x y z
N MET A 1 16.55 -3.40 9.72
CA MET A 1 15.37 -2.75 9.11
C MET A 1 15.27 -1.32 9.57
N THR A 2 15.03 -0.41 8.64
CA THR A 2 14.83 1.02 8.88
C THR A 2 13.45 1.42 8.37
N ILE A 3 12.69 2.17 9.17
CA ILE A 3 11.35 2.66 8.80
C ILE A 3 11.38 4.19 8.78
N ASN A 4 11.04 4.78 7.63
CA ASN A 4 10.86 6.21 7.46
C ASN A 4 9.43 6.49 7.02
N LYS A 5 8.68 7.29 7.78
CA LYS A 5 7.26 7.53 7.51
C LYS A 5 6.92 9.01 7.48
N ASN A 6 5.93 9.34 6.68
CA ASN A 6 5.22 10.61 6.71
C ASN A 6 3.71 10.34 6.84
N GLU A 7 2.87 11.35 6.61
CA GLU A 7 1.42 11.22 6.76
C GLU A 7 0.74 10.28 5.75
N ILE A 8 1.40 9.97 4.63
CA ILE A 8 0.83 9.24 3.49
C ILE A 8 1.57 7.94 3.23
N THR A 9 2.89 7.92 3.39
CA THR A 9 3.73 6.76 3.06
C THR A 9 4.57 6.29 4.24
N ALA A 10 4.82 4.99 4.27
CA ALA A 10 5.87 4.38 5.07
C ALA A 10 6.85 3.70 4.13
N LYS A 11 8.13 4.01 4.28
CA LYS A 11 9.25 3.41 3.54
C LYS A 11 10.01 2.49 4.49
N VAL A 12 10.12 1.23 4.11
CA VAL A 12 10.89 0.22 4.83
C VAL A 12 12.10 -0.15 4.00
N SER A 13 13.29 -0.13 4.58
CA SER A 13 14.53 -0.54 3.92
C SER A 13 15.41 -1.37 4.85
N GLN A 14 16.51 -1.91 4.32
CA GLN A 14 17.45 -2.77 5.08
C GLN A 14 16.73 -3.93 5.78
N ILE A 15 15.81 -4.57 5.05
CA ILE A 15 14.98 -5.67 5.53
C ILE A 15 15.49 -6.96 4.90
N SER A 16 15.83 -7.95 5.71
CA SER A 16 16.26 -9.26 5.20
C SER A 16 15.10 -10.23 5.02
N SER A 17 14.02 -10.06 5.78
CA SER A 17 12.80 -10.86 5.67
C SER A 17 11.58 -9.97 5.87
N LEU A 18 10.58 -10.07 4.99
CA LEU A 18 9.31 -9.36 5.15
C LEU A 18 8.55 -9.77 6.43
N TYR A 19 8.89 -10.92 7.03
CA TYR A 19 8.34 -11.31 8.32
C TYR A 19 8.63 -10.27 9.43
N GLN A 20 9.74 -9.53 9.32
CA GLN A 20 10.10 -8.45 10.27
C GLN A 20 9.07 -7.31 10.29
N LEU A 21 8.25 -7.17 9.24
CA LEU A 21 7.15 -6.19 9.22
C LEU A 21 6.11 -6.51 10.29
N LEU A 22 5.91 -7.79 10.64
CA LEU A 22 4.90 -8.21 11.59
C LEU A 22 5.25 -7.76 13.02
N ASP A 23 6.54 -7.78 13.37
CA ASP A 23 7.04 -7.32 14.67
C ASP A 23 7.03 -5.79 14.79
N SER A 24 6.94 -5.08 13.65
CA SER A 24 7.00 -3.62 13.59
C SER A 24 5.70 -2.97 13.14
N LYS A 25 4.56 -3.69 13.18
CA LYS A 25 3.24 -3.18 12.75
C LYS A 25 2.89 -1.84 13.39
N GLU A 26 3.11 -1.70 14.69
CA GLU A 26 2.84 -0.45 15.41
C GLU A 26 3.72 0.71 14.93
N GLN A 27 4.96 0.41 14.52
CA GLN A 27 5.89 1.42 14.02
C GLN A 27 5.54 1.88 12.60
N LEU A 28 5.02 0.97 11.76
CA LEU A 28 4.50 1.28 10.43
C LEU A 28 3.35 2.29 10.50
N GLY A 29 2.50 2.17 11.53
CA GLY A 29 1.30 3.00 11.68
C GLY A 29 0.26 2.67 10.60
N GLU A 30 -0.42 3.69 10.11
CA GLU A 30 -1.48 3.56 9.10
C GLU A 30 -1.15 4.40 7.85
N PRO A 31 -0.10 4.04 7.09
CA PRO A 31 0.20 4.71 5.84
C PRO A 31 -0.92 4.44 4.82
N CYS A 32 -1.05 5.26 3.79
CA CYS A 32 -1.85 4.90 2.61
C CYS A 32 -1.07 3.99 1.66
N LEU A 33 0.26 4.11 1.62
CA LEU A 33 1.15 3.28 0.80
C LEU A 33 2.40 2.87 1.59
N LEU A 34 2.62 1.56 1.70
CA LEU A 34 3.84 0.96 2.23
C LEU A 34 4.79 0.62 1.08
N LEU A 35 5.96 1.25 1.05
CA LEU A 35 7.05 0.98 0.11
C LEU A 35 8.09 0.10 0.79
N ILE A 36 8.26 -1.13 0.31
CA ILE A 36 9.17 -2.13 0.87
C ILE A 36 10.38 -2.23 -0.05
N TYR A 37 11.47 -1.55 0.30
CA TYR A 37 12.72 -1.61 -0.45
C TYR A 37 13.44 -2.92 -0.15
N THR A 38 13.48 -3.79 -1.16
CA THR A 38 14.10 -5.11 -1.11
C THR A 38 15.36 -5.14 -1.96
N ASP A 39 16.34 -5.93 -1.52
CA ASP A 39 17.51 -6.29 -2.31
C ASP A 39 17.46 -7.77 -2.73
N SER A 40 18.49 -8.23 -3.43
CA SER A 40 18.60 -9.62 -3.92
C SER A 40 18.67 -10.67 -2.80
N SER A 41 18.94 -10.28 -1.56
CA SER A 41 19.02 -11.16 -0.39
C SER A 41 17.73 -11.18 0.43
N THR A 42 16.78 -10.28 0.12
CA THR A 42 15.53 -10.17 0.85
C THR A 42 14.62 -11.36 0.52
N VAL A 43 14.11 -12.02 1.56
CA VAL A 43 13.16 -13.14 1.42
C VAL A 43 11.78 -12.77 1.96
N LEU A 44 10.76 -13.51 1.56
CA LEU A 44 9.41 -13.32 2.09
C LEU A 44 9.31 -13.75 3.57
N GLY A 45 9.92 -14.89 3.90
CA GLY A 45 9.96 -15.51 5.23
C GLY A 45 10.89 -16.72 5.21
N ALA A 46 11.36 -17.17 6.37
CA ALA A 46 12.30 -18.28 6.51
C ALA A 46 11.66 -19.65 6.24
N ASP A 47 10.37 -19.79 6.56
CA ASP A 47 9.58 -21.01 6.36
C ASP A 47 8.17 -20.71 5.86
N ASP A 48 7.40 -21.76 5.56
CA ASP A 48 6.04 -21.63 5.03
C ASP A 48 5.07 -20.95 6.02
N SER A 49 5.31 -21.06 7.33
CA SER A 49 4.49 -20.41 8.35
C SER A 49 4.72 -18.90 8.32
N GLU A 50 5.97 -18.46 8.29
CA GLU A 50 6.33 -17.04 8.19
C GLU A 50 5.83 -16.45 6.87
N LYS A 51 6.05 -17.14 5.75
CA LYS A 51 5.57 -16.72 4.42
C LYS A 51 4.05 -16.54 4.40
N SER A 52 3.32 -17.49 5.00
CA SER A 52 1.85 -17.42 5.09
C SER A 52 1.39 -16.25 5.94
N ALA A 53 2.08 -15.98 7.06
CA ALA A 53 1.76 -14.86 7.93
C ALA A 53 1.99 -13.50 7.25
N VAL A 54 3.06 -13.37 6.44
CA VAL A 54 3.32 -12.15 5.65
C VAL A 54 2.25 -11.95 4.59
N LYS A 55 1.91 -13.00 3.83
CA LYS A 55 0.85 -12.93 2.81
C LYS A 55 -0.49 -12.52 3.43
N ALA A 56 -0.86 -13.13 4.55
CA ALA A 56 -2.06 -12.75 5.29
C ALA A 56 -2.02 -11.26 5.69
N PHE A 57 -0.94 -10.83 6.33
CA PHE A 57 -0.75 -9.46 6.76
C PHE A 57 -0.92 -8.44 5.63
N LEU A 58 -0.23 -8.63 4.51
CA LEU A 58 -0.30 -7.70 3.37
C LEU A 58 -1.68 -7.73 2.69
N SER A 59 -2.30 -8.92 2.58
CA SER A 59 -3.62 -9.06 1.97
C SER A 59 -4.74 -8.41 2.79
N ASP A 60 -4.60 -8.36 4.12
CA ASP A 60 -5.57 -7.79 5.06
C ASP A 60 -5.27 -6.33 5.43
N ALA A 61 -4.11 -5.81 5.01
CA ALA A 61 -3.65 -4.48 5.35
C ALA A 61 -4.61 -3.39 4.88
N GLN A 62 -4.82 -2.35 5.70
CA GLN A 62 -5.61 -1.17 5.33
C GLN A 62 -4.79 -0.12 4.55
N PHE A 63 -3.79 -0.59 3.81
CA PHE A 63 -2.88 0.23 3.02
C PHE A 63 -2.43 -0.53 1.78
N MET A 64 -2.14 0.18 0.69
CA MET A 64 -1.46 -0.41 -0.47
C MET A 64 -0.03 -0.78 -0.11
N SER A 65 0.48 -1.85 -0.72
CA SER A 65 1.84 -2.36 -0.51
C SER A 65 2.57 -2.48 -1.84
N ALA A 66 3.81 -2.03 -1.88
CA ALA A 66 4.66 -2.13 -3.05
C ALA A 66 6.02 -2.73 -2.69
N ILE A 67 6.46 -3.72 -3.47
CA ILE A 67 7.87 -4.12 -3.48
C ILE A 67 8.64 -3.13 -4.35
N VAL A 68 9.68 -2.54 -3.78
CA VAL A 68 10.58 -1.61 -4.46
C VAL A 68 11.94 -2.27 -4.58
N SER A 69 12.45 -2.45 -5.80
CA SER A 69 13.68 -3.19 -6.05
C SER A 69 14.48 -2.58 -7.20
N GLU A 70 15.81 -2.66 -7.15
CA GLU A 70 16.68 -2.30 -8.27
C GLU A 70 16.66 -3.36 -9.40
N GLY A 71 16.34 -4.61 -9.06
CA GLY A 71 16.21 -5.72 -10.00
C GLY A 71 14.82 -6.37 -9.96
N GLU A 72 14.65 -7.45 -10.71
CA GLU A 72 13.42 -8.24 -10.68
C GLU A 72 13.26 -8.94 -9.32
N PRO A 73 12.24 -8.58 -8.50
CA PRO A 73 12.01 -9.27 -7.24
C PRO A 73 11.56 -10.71 -7.51
N SER A 74 11.79 -11.60 -6.55
CA SER A 74 11.35 -13.00 -6.64
C SER A 74 9.85 -13.11 -6.84
N GLU A 75 9.38 -14.19 -7.47
CA GLU A 75 7.94 -14.42 -7.69
C GLU A 75 7.15 -14.42 -6.38
N GLU A 76 7.75 -14.95 -5.30
CA GLU A 76 7.12 -14.95 -3.97
C GLU A 76 6.91 -13.54 -3.42
N LEU A 77 7.91 -12.66 -3.55
CA LEU A 77 7.80 -11.26 -3.11
C LEU A 77 6.79 -10.51 -3.98
N ARG A 78 6.85 -10.71 -5.30
CA ARG A 78 5.94 -10.10 -6.27
C ARG A 78 4.48 -10.47 -6.00
N ALA A 79 4.22 -11.73 -5.67
CA ALA A 79 2.88 -12.22 -5.39
C ALA A 79 2.34 -11.81 -4.01
N ALA A 80 3.20 -11.31 -3.11
CA ALA A 80 2.80 -10.94 -1.75
C ALA A 80 2.31 -9.49 -1.62
N ALA A 81 2.74 -8.59 -2.50
CA ALA A 81 2.36 -7.18 -2.49
C ALA A 81 1.37 -6.83 -3.60
N ASP A 82 0.75 -5.65 -3.52
CA ASP A 82 -0.20 -5.18 -4.55
C ASP A 82 0.50 -4.78 -5.85
N MET A 83 1.76 -4.36 -5.77
CA MET A 83 2.52 -3.87 -6.91
C MET A 83 4.03 -4.07 -6.74
N CYS A 84 4.74 -4.01 -7.87
CA CYS A 84 6.20 -3.91 -7.92
C CYS A 84 6.60 -2.64 -8.64
N ILE A 85 7.58 -1.93 -8.09
CA ILE A 85 8.07 -0.65 -8.62
C ILE A 85 9.60 -0.73 -8.67
N LYS A 86 10.21 -0.18 -9.73
CA LYS A 86 11.67 -0.04 -9.76
C LYS A 86 12.12 1.01 -8.77
N ALA A 87 13.26 0.79 -8.10
CA ALA A 87 13.77 1.70 -7.09
C ALA A 87 13.92 3.15 -7.59
N GLU A 88 14.39 3.32 -8.83
CA GLU A 88 14.55 4.63 -9.50
C GLU A 88 13.23 5.34 -9.80
N GLU A 89 12.11 4.62 -9.89
CA GLU A 89 10.78 5.16 -10.23
C GLU A 89 9.90 5.38 -8.99
N ALA A 90 10.31 4.89 -7.81
CA ALA A 90 9.46 4.85 -6.62
C ALA A 90 9.00 6.25 -6.16
N ASP A 91 9.91 7.23 -6.15
CA ASP A 91 9.56 8.60 -5.74
C ASP A 91 8.66 9.29 -6.76
N GLU A 92 8.93 9.12 -8.05
CA GLU A 92 8.10 9.65 -9.13
C GLU A 92 6.69 9.03 -9.11
N PHE A 93 6.59 7.73 -8.80
CA PHE A 93 5.31 7.03 -8.66
C PHE A 93 4.48 7.61 -7.51
N VAL A 94 5.07 7.79 -6.33
CA VAL A 94 4.42 8.41 -5.17
C VAL A 94 3.93 9.81 -5.52
N GLU A 95 4.78 10.61 -6.19
CA GLU A 95 4.39 11.94 -6.64
C GLU A 95 3.20 11.85 -7.61
N LYS A 96 3.26 11.04 -8.66
CA LYS A 96 2.16 10.92 -9.64
C LYS A 96 0.83 10.54 -9.01
N ILE A 97 0.83 9.60 -8.06
CA ILE A 97 -0.43 9.16 -7.43
C ILE A 97 -0.98 10.23 -6.51
N PHE A 98 -0.15 10.85 -5.67
CA PHE A 98 -0.64 11.69 -4.56
C PHE A 98 -0.50 13.20 -4.78
N LYS A 99 0.16 13.65 -5.84
CA LYS A 99 0.28 15.07 -6.18
C LYS A 99 -1.08 15.73 -6.35
N ASP A 100 -1.17 16.94 -5.79
CA ASP A 100 -2.36 17.81 -5.77
C ASP A 100 -3.60 17.17 -5.13
N LYS A 101 -3.44 16.09 -4.35
CA LYS A 101 -4.53 15.44 -3.62
C LYS A 101 -4.49 15.79 -2.14
N THR A 102 -5.67 16.06 -1.61
CA THR A 102 -5.90 16.16 -0.18
C THR A 102 -5.80 14.78 0.48
N LYS A 103 -5.50 14.74 1.78
CA LYS A 103 -5.47 13.49 2.56
C LYS A 103 -6.76 12.67 2.41
N LYS A 104 -7.93 13.32 2.40
CA LYS A 104 -9.22 12.66 2.20
C LYS A 104 -9.31 11.96 0.83
N GLN A 105 -8.90 12.64 -0.24
CA GLN A 105 -8.87 12.04 -1.59
C GLN A 105 -7.93 10.83 -1.66
N ILE A 106 -6.79 10.90 -0.99
CA ILE A 106 -5.82 9.81 -0.93
C ILE A 106 -6.40 8.61 -0.17
N GLN A 107 -7.11 8.83 0.94
CA GLN A 107 -7.76 7.78 1.72
C GLN A 107 -8.89 7.09 0.94
N GLU A 108 -9.68 7.85 0.17
CA GLU A 108 -10.72 7.28 -0.69
C GLU A 108 -10.10 6.42 -1.81
N ILE A 109 -8.99 6.86 -2.43
CA ILE A 109 -8.23 6.03 -3.39
C ILE A 109 -7.76 4.73 -2.74
N ASN A 110 -7.11 4.82 -1.57
CA ASN A 110 -6.61 3.65 -0.85
C ASN A 110 -7.75 2.66 -0.52
N THR A 111 -8.90 3.18 -0.09
CA THR A 111 -10.09 2.36 0.22
C THR A 111 -10.59 1.58 -1.00
N CYS A 112 -10.67 2.23 -2.17
CA CYS A 112 -11.05 1.56 -3.41
C CYS A 112 -10.03 0.46 -3.80
N PHE A 113 -8.73 0.73 -3.69
CA PHE A 113 -7.68 -0.25 -3.97
C PHE A 113 -7.75 -1.46 -3.03
N ILE A 114 -7.93 -1.24 -1.73
CA ILE A 114 -8.05 -2.32 -0.73
C ILE A 114 -9.30 -3.16 -1.03
N ALA A 115 -10.43 -2.54 -1.35
CA ALA A 115 -11.64 -3.25 -1.70
C ALA A 115 -11.44 -4.12 -2.97
N ALA A 116 -10.72 -3.61 -3.96
CA ALA A 116 -10.45 -4.33 -5.20
C ALA A 116 -9.65 -5.63 -5.02
N ARG A 117 -8.95 -5.83 -3.89
CA ARG A 117 -8.23 -7.09 -3.60
C ARG A 117 -9.14 -8.31 -3.51
N LYS A 118 -10.37 -8.11 -3.01
CA LYS A 118 -11.25 -9.22 -2.60
C LYS A 118 -12.68 -9.07 -3.12
N ALA A 119 -13.10 -7.84 -3.45
CA ALA A 119 -14.46 -7.58 -3.88
C ALA A 119 -14.63 -7.88 -5.38
N PRO A 120 -15.81 -8.36 -5.81
CA PRO A 120 -16.13 -8.45 -7.23
C PRO A 120 -16.17 -7.07 -7.87
N ALA A 121 -15.92 -6.99 -9.18
CA ALA A 121 -15.80 -5.72 -9.92
C ALA A 121 -17.00 -4.79 -9.70
N GLU A 122 -18.23 -5.32 -9.65
CA GLU A 122 -19.45 -4.54 -9.40
C GLU A 122 -19.42 -3.78 -8.06
N LYS A 123 -18.88 -4.42 -7.01
CA LYS A 123 -18.74 -3.81 -5.68
C LYS A 123 -17.66 -2.74 -5.65
N VAL A 124 -16.59 -2.93 -6.40
CA VAL A 124 -15.53 -1.93 -6.54
C VAL A 124 -16.08 -0.68 -7.25
N LEU A 125 -16.81 -0.88 -8.35
CA LEU A 125 -17.44 0.22 -9.10
C LEU A 125 -18.47 1.00 -8.26
N GLU A 126 -19.25 0.32 -7.42
CA GLU A 126 -20.18 0.95 -6.48
C GLU A 126 -19.43 1.84 -5.47
N LEU A 127 -18.31 1.35 -4.92
CA LEU A 127 -17.47 2.10 -3.98
C LEU A 127 -16.81 3.31 -4.64
N GLU A 128 -16.21 3.13 -5.81
CA GLU A 128 -15.59 4.21 -6.60
C GLU A 128 -16.61 5.30 -6.94
N SER A 129 -17.82 4.91 -7.36
CA SER A 129 -18.91 5.85 -7.67
C SER A 129 -19.30 6.67 -6.44
N ARG A 130 -19.46 6.02 -5.27
CA ARG A 130 -19.79 6.72 -4.02
C ARG A 130 -18.69 7.68 -3.58
N ALA A 131 -17.43 7.26 -3.67
CA ALA A 131 -16.28 8.10 -3.37
C ALA A 131 -16.25 9.33 -4.29
N PHE A 132 -16.45 9.14 -5.60
CA PHE A 132 -16.52 10.23 -6.57
C PHE A 132 -17.60 11.25 -6.23
N TYR A 133 -18.83 10.82 -5.93
CA TYR A 133 -19.92 11.75 -5.59
C TYR A 133 -19.65 12.54 -4.31
N ARG A 134 -19.06 11.92 -3.28
CA ARG A 134 -18.68 12.62 -2.04
C ARG A 134 -17.63 13.70 -2.31
N LEU A 135 -16.59 13.35 -3.08
CA LEU A 135 -15.53 14.30 -3.41
C LEU A 135 -16.05 15.46 -4.28
N MET A 136 -17.00 15.20 -5.18
CA MET A 136 -17.66 16.24 -5.97
C MET A 136 -18.56 17.13 -5.12
N ALA A 137 -19.27 16.58 -4.13
CA ALA A 137 -20.06 17.38 -3.19
C ALA A 137 -19.18 18.34 -2.38
N ASP A 138 -18.06 17.85 -1.84
CA ASP A 138 -17.08 18.67 -1.12
C ASP A 138 -16.53 19.80 -2.00
N LYS A 139 -16.15 19.48 -3.25
CA LYS A 139 -15.61 20.46 -4.21
C LYS A 139 -16.62 21.56 -4.55
N ASN A 140 -17.90 21.22 -4.61
CA ASN A 140 -18.98 22.13 -4.97
C ASN A 140 -19.54 22.92 -3.77
N GLY A 141 -18.88 22.88 -2.61
CA GLY A 141 -19.31 23.61 -1.40
C GLY A 141 -20.50 22.99 -0.68
N GLY A 142 -20.84 21.75 -1.00
CA GLY A 142 -21.81 20.97 -0.25
C GLY A 142 -21.21 20.56 1.08
N GLY A 143 -21.46 21.34 2.14
CA GLY A 143 -21.33 20.85 3.50
C GLY A 143 -22.19 19.60 3.63
N ALA A 144 -21.56 18.44 3.83
CA ALA A 144 -22.28 17.22 4.12
C ALA A 144 -23.11 17.46 5.39
N ASN A 145 -24.43 17.45 5.26
CA ASN A 145 -25.27 17.12 6.41
C ASN A 145 -24.90 15.68 6.80
N GLU A 146 -24.42 15.54 8.04
CA GLU A 146 -24.16 14.28 8.74
C GLU A 146 -25.38 13.33 8.69
#